data_AF-A0A940W9C8-F1
#
_entry.id   AF-A0A940W9C8-F1
#
_cell.length_a   1.000
_cell.length_b   1.000
_cell.length_c   1.000
_cell.angle_alpha   90.00
_cell.angle_beta   90.00
_cell.angle_gamma   90.00
#
_symmetry.space_group_name_H-M   'P 1'
#
loop_
_entity.id
_entity.type
_entity.pdbx_description
1 polymer ?
#
loop_
_entity_poly.entity_id
_entity_poly.type
_entity_poly.pdbx_seq_one_letter_code
_entity_poly.pdbx_strand_id
1 'polypeptide(L)'
;MRPDVEHRMDRDVLRSLRATSGATRENLAWLHASMAPIFFHTMREEPEAVASLCLHLRDLSRNRHLVLADREKEMMLARLSVPGSLYETLRVLDPREISYAEIAHSYSNVPGTDKELEFQRYEFDRKSESEISVQGDPGIEGRIRRGIFAALRNFSPPLPSSAREDLLRLLWRNNPGYVRLSPPERVARILWLLHQAKSRMGIHIDVQEADTVGGEETRESRVLFAVGNPPQKDHLLQVMEVFNRLNLGVRRAYTLTISTGSFPFFLGTFYVIRREGGLLAKDSPLFRRLCRELYNTQILGTGSEVYREFVLTRLMTGDEASLVNAFIGFCHTSLAHNQPHRFTLEDVSRAFRSHPDIALQLARLFELRFDPEVADRGPAYEAALAAATKEIDQYNTGHRQLDGFRRTIFRTTLSFIRRTLKTNFFVPEKHALAFRLDPLFLDDLGPEFTSDLPAGRPFRVTYFFGRNGLGYHIGFSDIARGGWRTLFTRTRDDYVTVANTLFRENYVLAHTQHLKNKDIYEGGSKMVVVINAPDLQTKDRMTKRLHKVQYAFINAFLDIFVTENGKAKDPRVVDYYGEDEPIELGPDENMHDEMIETIAELSLRRGYLLGIGIMSSKRV
;
A
#
# COMPACT_ATOMS: atom_id res chain seq x y z
N MET A 1 -57.88 -6.57 -35.78
CA MET A 1 -56.61 -6.76 -35.02
C MET A 1 -56.09 -8.16 -35.33
N ARG A 2 -54.85 -8.28 -35.81
CA ARG A 2 -54.26 -9.54 -36.33
C ARG A 2 -53.64 -10.38 -35.19
N PRO A 3 -53.97 -11.68 -35.05
CA PRO A 3 -53.32 -12.61 -34.10
C PRO A 3 -51.96 -13.17 -34.57
N ASP A 4 -51.52 -12.87 -35.80
CA ASP A 4 -50.36 -13.53 -36.44
C ASP A 4 -48.97 -13.14 -35.91
N VAL A 5 -48.86 -12.03 -35.17
CA VAL A 5 -47.56 -11.52 -34.69
C VAL A 5 -47.10 -12.26 -33.42
N GLU A 6 -48.03 -12.63 -32.54
CA GLU A 6 -47.73 -13.34 -31.28
C GLU A 6 -47.15 -14.73 -31.54
N HIS A 7 -47.73 -15.50 -32.47
CA HIS A 7 -47.25 -16.86 -32.77
C HIS A 7 -45.89 -16.89 -33.48
N ARG A 8 -45.50 -15.82 -34.17
CA ARG A 8 -44.17 -15.73 -34.81
C ARG A 8 -43.07 -15.48 -33.77
N MET A 9 -43.33 -14.58 -32.82
CA MET A 9 -42.41 -14.29 -31.73
C MET A 9 -42.15 -15.53 -30.87
N ASP A 10 -43.21 -16.26 -30.48
CA ASP A 10 -43.07 -17.48 -29.68
C ASP A 10 -42.25 -18.56 -30.41
N ARG A 11 -42.44 -18.73 -31.72
CA ARG A 11 -41.65 -19.68 -32.52
C ARG A 11 -40.19 -19.26 -32.61
N ASP A 12 -39.90 -17.98 -32.76
CA ASP A 12 -38.53 -17.47 -32.81
C ASP A 12 -37.85 -17.57 -31.43
N VAL A 13 -38.57 -17.32 -30.33
CA VAL A 13 -38.11 -17.56 -28.95
C VAL A 13 -37.80 -19.04 -28.72
N LEU A 14 -38.71 -19.95 -29.05
CA LEU A 14 -38.50 -21.40 -28.90
C LEU A 14 -37.34 -21.91 -29.76
N ARG A 15 -37.16 -21.37 -30.98
CA ARG A 15 -35.99 -21.68 -31.82
C ARG A 15 -34.69 -21.22 -31.16
N SER A 16 -34.68 -20.00 -30.62
CA SER A 16 -33.54 -19.44 -29.89
C SER A 16 -33.16 -20.31 -28.68
N LEU A 17 -34.14 -20.66 -27.84
CA LEU A 17 -33.94 -21.52 -26.66
C LEU A 17 -33.34 -22.88 -27.02
N ARG A 18 -33.82 -23.53 -28.09
CA ARG A 18 -33.26 -24.82 -28.56
C ARG A 18 -31.83 -24.68 -29.05
N ALA A 19 -31.52 -23.61 -29.79
CA ALA A 19 -30.16 -23.35 -30.27
C ALA A 19 -29.19 -23.11 -29.11
N THR A 20 -29.58 -22.30 -28.13
CA THR A 20 -28.80 -22.04 -26.91
C THR A 20 -28.58 -23.32 -26.10
N SER A 21 -29.63 -24.11 -25.88
CA SER A 21 -29.55 -25.37 -25.12
C SER A 21 -28.67 -26.42 -25.82
N GLY A 22 -28.75 -26.52 -27.16
CA GLY A 22 -27.99 -27.51 -27.94
C GLY A 22 -26.47 -27.38 -27.82
N ALA A 23 -25.95 -26.15 -27.67
CA ALA A 23 -24.51 -25.89 -27.53
C ALA A 23 -23.97 -26.10 -26.10
N THR A 24 -24.85 -26.24 -25.09
CA THR A 24 -24.45 -26.22 -23.67
C THR A 24 -23.45 -27.30 -23.31
N ARG A 25 -23.63 -28.52 -23.84
CA ARG A 25 -22.73 -29.65 -23.55
C ARG A 25 -21.34 -29.44 -24.13
N GLU A 26 -21.25 -28.87 -25.33
CA GLU A 26 -19.98 -28.49 -25.96
C GLU A 26 -19.30 -27.37 -25.18
N ASN A 27 -20.07 -26.35 -24.77
CA ASN A 27 -19.56 -25.23 -23.99
C ASN A 27 -19.03 -25.69 -22.62
N LEU A 28 -19.69 -26.65 -21.95
CA LEU A 28 -19.21 -27.25 -20.71
C LEU A 28 -17.91 -28.04 -20.91
N ALA A 29 -17.84 -28.84 -21.98
CA ALA A 29 -16.62 -29.55 -22.34
C ALA A 29 -15.45 -28.59 -22.63
N TRP A 30 -15.73 -27.50 -23.36
CA TRP A 30 -14.77 -26.43 -23.60
C TRP A 30 -14.32 -25.76 -22.30
N LEU A 31 -15.24 -25.49 -21.37
CA LEU A 31 -14.92 -24.88 -20.07
C LEU A 31 -13.97 -25.78 -19.26
N HIS A 32 -14.22 -27.09 -19.25
CA HIS A 32 -13.34 -28.06 -18.59
C HIS A 32 -11.94 -28.14 -19.20
N ALA A 33 -11.84 -28.01 -20.53
CA ALA A 33 -10.56 -27.99 -21.23
C ALA A 33 -9.81 -26.66 -21.09
N SER A 34 -10.54 -25.55 -20.94
CA SER A 34 -9.99 -24.20 -21.05
C SER A 34 -9.86 -23.45 -19.73
N MET A 35 -10.45 -23.93 -18.63
CA MET A 35 -10.32 -23.32 -17.31
C MET A 35 -9.44 -24.17 -16.40
N ALA A 36 -8.70 -23.50 -15.50
CA ALA A 36 -7.91 -24.17 -14.49
C ALA A 36 -8.79 -25.08 -13.60
N PRO A 37 -8.34 -26.29 -13.19
CA PRO A 37 -9.14 -27.19 -12.37
C PRO A 37 -9.69 -26.55 -11.09
N ILE A 38 -8.94 -25.60 -10.51
CA ILE A 38 -9.33 -24.86 -9.32
C ILE A 38 -10.66 -24.10 -9.47
N PHE A 39 -11.00 -23.61 -10.67
CA PHE A 39 -12.30 -22.96 -10.95
C PHE A 39 -13.47 -23.89 -10.61
N PHE A 40 -13.37 -25.17 -10.97
CA PHE A 40 -14.43 -26.15 -10.67
C PHE A 40 -14.46 -26.57 -9.19
N HIS A 41 -13.37 -26.37 -8.45
CA HIS A 41 -13.36 -26.59 -7.00
C HIS A 41 -14.08 -25.46 -6.28
N THR A 42 -13.80 -24.21 -6.66
CA THR A 42 -14.42 -23.01 -6.06
C THR A 42 -15.88 -22.85 -6.44
N MET A 43 -16.28 -23.31 -7.63
CA MET A 43 -17.66 -23.29 -8.14
C MET A 43 -18.48 -24.55 -7.80
N ARG A 44 -17.95 -25.48 -6.99
CA ARG A 44 -18.62 -26.76 -6.69
C ARG A 44 -20.02 -26.60 -6.09
N GLU A 45 -20.19 -25.60 -5.23
CA GLU A 45 -21.46 -25.29 -4.58
C GLU A 45 -22.36 -24.35 -5.41
N GLU A 46 -21.94 -23.98 -6.63
CA GLU A 46 -22.63 -23.03 -7.52
C GLU A 46 -22.92 -23.61 -8.92
N PRO A 47 -23.59 -24.79 -9.02
CA PRO A 47 -23.83 -25.45 -10.30
C PRO A 47 -24.72 -24.64 -11.24
N GLU A 48 -25.65 -23.84 -10.70
CA GLU A 48 -26.54 -22.98 -11.49
C GLU A 48 -25.78 -21.85 -12.18
N ALA A 49 -24.78 -21.25 -11.51
CA ALA A 49 -23.94 -20.22 -12.11
C ALA A 49 -23.08 -20.79 -13.25
N VAL A 50 -22.54 -22.00 -13.09
CA VAL A 50 -21.80 -22.70 -14.16
C VAL A 50 -22.73 -23.07 -15.31
N ALA A 51 -23.95 -23.53 -15.03
CA ALA A 51 -24.95 -23.83 -16.05
C ALA A 51 -25.35 -22.58 -16.86
N SER A 52 -25.60 -21.46 -16.17
CA SER A 52 -25.89 -20.16 -16.79
C SER A 52 -24.74 -19.69 -17.68
N LEU A 53 -23.50 -19.81 -17.21
CA LEU A 53 -22.31 -19.53 -18.01
C LEU A 53 -22.26 -20.39 -19.27
N CYS A 54 -22.51 -21.70 -19.16
CA CYS A 54 -22.49 -22.61 -20.32
C CYS A 54 -23.60 -22.30 -21.33
N LEU A 55 -24.79 -21.93 -20.86
CA LEU A 55 -25.92 -21.55 -21.72
C LEU A 55 -25.59 -20.29 -22.52
N HIS A 56 -25.01 -19.27 -21.87
CA HIS A 56 -24.83 -17.94 -22.45
C HIS A 56 -23.42 -17.66 -22.97
N LEU A 57 -22.50 -18.63 -22.91
CA LEU A 57 -21.09 -18.43 -23.23
C LEU A 57 -20.85 -17.73 -24.58
N ARG A 58 -21.59 -18.12 -25.62
CA ARG A 58 -21.46 -17.56 -26.98
C ARG A 58 -22.06 -16.16 -27.12
N ASP A 59 -22.96 -15.78 -26.21
CA ASP A 59 -23.59 -14.44 -26.18
C ASP A 59 -22.60 -13.35 -25.76
N LEU A 60 -21.46 -13.72 -25.16
CA LEU A 60 -20.35 -12.80 -24.86
C LEU A 60 -19.75 -12.12 -26.09
N SER A 61 -19.99 -12.66 -27.29
CA SER A 61 -19.65 -12.00 -28.56
C SER A 61 -20.44 -10.70 -28.80
N ARG A 62 -21.62 -10.56 -28.17
CA ARG A 62 -22.56 -9.45 -28.34
C ARG A 62 -22.77 -8.65 -27.06
N ASN A 63 -22.58 -9.28 -25.90
CA ASN A 63 -22.80 -8.68 -24.59
C ASN A 63 -21.49 -8.27 -23.93
N ARG A 64 -21.49 -7.14 -23.20
CA ARG A 64 -20.29 -6.68 -22.47
C ARG A 64 -19.89 -7.61 -21.33
N HIS A 65 -20.87 -8.19 -20.64
CA HIS A 65 -20.69 -9.14 -19.55
C HIS A 65 -21.96 -9.98 -19.36
N LEU A 66 -21.82 -11.10 -18.65
CA LEU A 66 -22.87 -11.95 -18.13
C LEU A 66 -22.80 -11.91 -16.61
N VAL A 67 -23.87 -11.50 -15.95
CA VAL A 67 -23.98 -11.63 -14.50
C VAL A 67 -24.46 -13.04 -14.20
N LEU A 68 -23.64 -13.81 -13.48
CA LEU A 68 -23.93 -15.20 -13.11
C LEU A 68 -24.59 -15.27 -11.73
N ALA A 69 -24.22 -14.36 -10.83
CA ALA A 69 -24.87 -14.13 -9.55
C ALA A 69 -24.69 -12.67 -9.15
N ASP A 70 -25.74 -12.04 -8.63
CA ASP A 70 -25.66 -10.75 -7.94
C ASP A 70 -26.56 -10.82 -6.72
N ARG A 71 -25.95 -11.10 -5.58
CA ARG A 71 -26.58 -11.36 -4.29
C ARG A 71 -25.99 -10.38 -3.28
N GLU A 72 -26.63 -10.22 -2.12
CA GLU A 72 -26.19 -9.27 -1.08
C GLU A 72 -24.70 -9.42 -0.72
N LYS A 73 -24.25 -10.66 -0.53
CA LYS A 73 -22.88 -10.99 -0.08
C LYS A 73 -21.95 -11.48 -1.18
N GLU A 74 -22.40 -11.53 -2.42
CA GLU A 74 -21.64 -12.17 -3.49
C GLU A 74 -22.01 -11.61 -4.87
N MET A 75 -21.00 -11.44 -5.72
CA MET A 75 -21.19 -11.12 -7.14
C MET A 75 -20.29 -12.01 -7.99
N MET A 76 -20.86 -12.60 -9.04
CA MET A 76 -20.14 -13.35 -10.06
C MET A 76 -20.50 -12.84 -11.44
N LEU A 77 -19.49 -12.62 -12.27
CA LEU A 77 -19.69 -12.26 -13.66
C LEU A 77 -18.65 -12.91 -14.57
N ALA A 78 -19.04 -13.07 -15.82
CA ALA A 78 -18.19 -13.53 -16.90
C ALA A 78 -18.19 -12.50 -18.02
N ARG A 79 -17.04 -12.28 -18.66
CA ARG A 79 -16.91 -11.36 -19.79
C ARG A 79 -15.80 -11.81 -20.72
N LEU A 80 -15.70 -11.17 -21.90
CA LEU A 80 -14.48 -11.31 -22.71
C LEU A 80 -13.34 -10.54 -22.05
N SER A 81 -12.16 -11.15 -22.01
CA SER A 81 -10.96 -10.51 -21.50
C SER A 81 -10.52 -9.39 -22.44
N VAL A 82 -10.52 -8.16 -21.94
CA VAL A 82 -10.13 -6.95 -22.68
C VAL A 82 -9.35 -6.02 -21.77
N PRO A 83 -8.41 -5.21 -22.30
CA PRO A 83 -7.72 -4.22 -21.47
C PRO A 83 -8.70 -3.33 -20.70
N GLY A 84 -8.51 -3.24 -19.38
CA GLY A 84 -9.36 -2.44 -18.49
C GLY A 84 -10.64 -3.11 -17.99
N SER A 85 -10.98 -4.33 -18.43
CA SER A 85 -12.17 -5.08 -17.97
C SER A 85 -12.29 -5.19 -16.45
N LEU A 86 -11.18 -5.53 -15.80
CA LEU A 86 -11.11 -5.66 -14.34
C LEU A 86 -11.29 -4.30 -13.63
N TYR A 87 -10.68 -3.25 -14.19
CA TYR A 87 -10.80 -1.88 -13.68
C TYR A 87 -12.25 -1.40 -13.75
N GLU A 88 -12.95 -1.67 -14.86
CA GLU A 88 -14.37 -1.37 -15.01
C GLU A 88 -15.21 -2.07 -13.93
N THR A 89 -14.97 -3.36 -13.67
CA THR A 89 -15.73 -4.10 -12.65
C THR A 89 -15.46 -3.57 -11.24
N LEU A 90 -14.19 -3.44 -10.85
CA LEU A 90 -13.82 -3.02 -9.49
C LEU A 90 -14.38 -1.63 -9.13
N ARG A 91 -14.48 -0.72 -10.11
CA ARG A 91 -15.11 0.59 -9.90
C ARG A 91 -16.60 0.54 -9.62
N VAL A 92 -17.32 -0.46 -10.15
CA VAL A 92 -18.75 -0.65 -9.89
C VAL A 92 -18.97 -1.23 -8.48
N LEU A 93 -17.99 -1.96 -7.95
CA LEU A 93 -18.06 -2.57 -6.62
C LEU A 93 -17.79 -1.60 -5.46
N ASP A 94 -17.19 -0.43 -5.72
CA ASP A 94 -16.67 0.52 -4.73
C ASP A 94 -17.82 1.33 -4.05
N PRO A 95 -18.51 0.71 -3.08
CA PRO A 95 -17.94 0.77 -1.74
C PRO A 95 -17.95 -0.54 -0.93
N ARG A 96 -18.24 -1.70 -1.54
CA ARG A 96 -18.33 -2.98 -0.83
C ARG A 96 -16.94 -3.48 -0.41
N GLU A 97 -16.77 -3.82 0.87
CA GLU A 97 -15.53 -4.39 1.38
C GLU A 97 -15.37 -5.85 0.91
N ILE A 98 -14.43 -6.07 -0.01
CA ILE A 98 -14.18 -7.39 -0.60
C ILE A 98 -13.49 -8.30 0.43
N SER A 99 -14.17 -9.36 0.85
CA SER A 99 -13.61 -10.42 1.72
C SER A 99 -12.87 -11.49 0.92
N TYR A 100 -13.33 -11.79 -0.28
CA TYR A 100 -12.69 -12.70 -1.22
C TYR A 100 -12.84 -12.19 -2.66
N ALA A 101 -11.80 -12.31 -3.46
CA ALA A 101 -11.89 -12.13 -4.91
C ALA A 101 -11.21 -13.29 -5.63
N GLU A 102 -11.83 -13.72 -6.72
CA GLU A 102 -11.32 -14.71 -7.65
C GLU A 102 -11.45 -14.18 -9.06
N ILE A 103 -10.33 -14.11 -9.76
CA ILE A 103 -10.24 -13.72 -11.17
C ILE A 103 -9.56 -14.86 -11.89
N ALA A 104 -10.16 -15.33 -12.99
CA ALA A 104 -9.63 -16.44 -13.77
C ALA A 104 -9.86 -16.21 -15.27
N HIS A 105 -8.83 -16.45 -16.07
CA HIS A 105 -8.90 -16.37 -17.52
C HIS A 105 -8.83 -17.76 -18.16
N SER A 106 -9.57 -17.99 -19.24
CA SER A 106 -9.48 -19.24 -20.00
C SER A 106 -8.20 -19.32 -20.82
N TYR A 107 -7.64 -20.51 -20.97
CA TYR A 107 -6.43 -20.80 -21.77
C TYR A 107 -6.67 -20.74 -23.28
N SER A 108 -7.93 -20.77 -23.72
CA SER A 108 -8.31 -20.65 -25.12
C SER A 108 -9.42 -19.61 -25.28
N ASN A 109 -9.65 -19.18 -26.52
CA ASN A 109 -10.68 -18.20 -26.84
C ASN A 109 -12.09 -18.76 -26.66
N VAL A 110 -13.02 -17.90 -26.23
CA VAL A 110 -14.44 -18.23 -26.14
C VAL A 110 -14.93 -18.68 -27.53
N PRO A 111 -15.71 -19.78 -27.64
CA PRO A 111 -16.19 -20.26 -28.93
C PRO A 111 -16.92 -19.17 -29.72
N GLY A 112 -16.44 -18.89 -30.93
CA GLY A 112 -16.99 -17.85 -31.80
C GLY A 112 -16.43 -16.44 -31.58
N THR A 113 -15.39 -16.28 -30.76
CA THR A 113 -14.69 -15.00 -30.55
C THR A 113 -13.17 -15.14 -30.71
N ASP A 114 -12.48 -14.00 -30.76
CA ASP A 114 -11.02 -13.88 -30.77
C ASP A 114 -10.44 -13.61 -29.38
N LYS A 115 -11.24 -13.74 -28.32
CA LYS A 115 -10.88 -13.37 -26.94
C LYS A 115 -11.14 -14.47 -25.94
N GLU A 116 -10.30 -14.53 -24.93
CA GLU A 116 -10.46 -15.42 -23.79
C GLU A 116 -11.65 -15.02 -22.91
N LEU A 117 -12.14 -15.98 -22.14
CA LEU A 117 -13.09 -15.76 -21.06
C LEU A 117 -12.36 -15.14 -19.88
N GLU A 118 -12.96 -14.16 -19.25
CA GLU A 118 -12.58 -13.60 -17.95
C GLU A 118 -13.74 -13.82 -16.99
N PHE A 119 -13.51 -14.66 -15.98
CA PHE A 119 -14.42 -14.91 -14.87
C PHE A 119 -13.98 -14.10 -13.66
N GLN A 120 -14.94 -13.46 -12.98
CA GLN A 120 -14.70 -12.72 -11.75
C GLN A 120 -15.76 -13.10 -10.71
N ARG A 121 -15.31 -13.43 -9.50
CA ARG A 121 -16.15 -13.66 -8.31
C ARG A 121 -15.66 -12.81 -7.16
N TYR A 122 -16.59 -12.18 -6.45
CA TYR A 122 -16.35 -11.34 -5.29
C TYR A 122 -17.30 -11.73 -4.18
N GLU A 123 -16.77 -11.89 -2.96
CA GLU A 123 -17.55 -12.03 -1.74
C GLU A 123 -17.38 -10.76 -0.89
N PHE A 124 -18.43 -10.39 -0.17
CA PHE A 124 -18.51 -9.16 0.64
C PHE A 124 -18.80 -9.44 2.12
N ASP A 125 -18.48 -10.64 2.60
CA ASP A 125 -18.74 -11.10 3.97
C ASP A 125 -17.52 -10.94 4.88
N ARG A 126 -16.91 -9.74 4.89
CA ARG A 126 -15.72 -9.48 5.70
C ARG A 126 -16.10 -9.46 7.18
N LYS A 127 -15.52 -10.36 7.97
CA LYS A 127 -15.70 -10.39 9.42
C LYS A 127 -15.03 -9.20 10.09
N SER A 128 -15.62 -8.69 11.15
CA SER A 128 -15.01 -7.70 12.04
C SER A 128 -14.03 -8.33 13.02
N GLU A 129 -13.19 -7.50 13.63
CA GLU A 129 -12.20 -7.96 14.62
C GLU A 129 -12.86 -8.56 15.88
N SER A 130 -14.03 -8.05 16.26
CA SER A 130 -14.81 -8.59 17.40
C SER A 130 -15.44 -9.95 17.09
N GLU A 131 -15.96 -10.15 15.88
CA GLU A 131 -16.55 -11.44 15.46
C GLU A 131 -15.56 -12.60 15.49
N ILE A 132 -14.29 -12.34 15.16
CA ILE A 132 -13.27 -13.39 15.10
C ILE A 132 -12.57 -13.65 16.44
N SER A 133 -12.70 -12.73 17.40
CA SER A 133 -12.07 -12.81 18.73
C SER A 133 -12.78 -13.81 19.66
N VAL A 134 -13.92 -14.36 19.24
CA VAL A 134 -14.70 -15.37 19.98
C VAL A 134 -13.83 -16.62 20.25
N GLN A 135 -13.82 -17.13 21.48
CA GLN A 135 -13.05 -18.33 21.84
C GLN A 135 -13.81 -19.63 21.48
N GLY A 136 -13.07 -20.69 21.15
CA GLY A 136 -13.64 -22.02 20.85
C GLY A 136 -13.10 -22.66 19.57
N ASP A 137 -13.16 -24.00 19.50
CA ASP A 137 -12.85 -24.76 18.29
C ASP A 137 -14.01 -24.61 17.29
N PRO A 138 -13.78 -24.07 16.08
CA PRO A 138 -14.85 -23.90 15.11
C PRO A 138 -15.30 -25.21 14.42
N GLY A 139 -14.80 -26.37 14.86
CA GLY A 139 -15.27 -27.67 14.41
C GLY A 139 -14.70 -28.10 13.06
N ILE A 140 -13.42 -27.80 12.81
CA ILE A 140 -12.77 -28.13 11.52
C ILE A 140 -12.60 -29.64 11.39
N GLU A 141 -13.16 -30.20 10.31
CA GLU A 141 -13.08 -31.64 10.00
C GLU A 141 -11.63 -32.16 10.03
N GLY A 142 -11.42 -33.29 10.70
CA GLY A 142 -10.08 -33.86 10.88
C GLY A 142 -9.38 -34.22 9.57
N ARG A 143 -10.12 -34.57 8.51
CA ARG A 143 -9.55 -34.88 7.19
C ARG A 143 -8.97 -33.62 6.52
N ILE A 144 -9.72 -32.52 6.51
CA ILE A 144 -9.28 -31.22 5.97
C ILE A 144 -8.02 -30.76 6.70
N ARG A 145 -8.08 -30.77 8.04
CA ARG A 145 -6.97 -30.39 8.92
C ARG A 145 -5.68 -31.16 8.61
N ARG A 146 -5.75 -32.50 8.56
CA ARG A 146 -4.58 -33.36 8.27
C ARG A 146 -3.99 -33.08 6.90
N GLY A 147 -4.84 -32.89 5.87
CA GLY A 147 -4.38 -32.56 4.52
C GLY A 147 -3.60 -31.25 4.49
N ILE A 148 -4.12 -30.20 5.13
CA ILE A 148 -3.49 -28.87 5.15
C ILE A 148 -2.15 -28.93 5.88
N PHE A 149 -2.10 -29.57 7.05
CA PHE A 149 -0.87 -29.67 7.83
C PHE A 149 0.18 -30.54 7.17
N ALA A 150 -0.23 -31.57 6.41
CA ALA A 150 0.69 -32.34 5.59
C ALA A 150 1.33 -31.47 4.49
N ALA A 151 0.53 -30.64 3.81
CA ALA A 151 1.01 -29.74 2.76
C ALA A 151 1.89 -28.59 3.29
N LEU A 152 1.64 -28.10 4.51
CA LEU A 152 2.47 -27.07 5.16
C LEU A 152 3.95 -27.45 5.28
N ARG A 153 4.28 -28.75 5.28
CA ARG A 153 5.65 -29.24 5.36
C ARG A 153 6.50 -28.89 4.14
N ASN A 154 5.88 -28.54 3.02
CA ASN A 154 6.56 -28.19 1.77
C ASN A 154 6.96 -26.71 1.69
N PHE A 155 6.61 -25.90 2.69
CA PHE A 155 6.91 -24.47 2.69
C PHE A 155 8.12 -24.13 3.58
N SER A 156 8.96 -23.22 3.10
CA SER A 156 10.16 -22.76 3.79
C SER A 156 10.16 -21.22 3.91
N PRO A 157 10.45 -20.64 5.09
CA PRO A 157 10.77 -21.34 6.35
C PRO A 157 9.55 -22.05 6.94
N PRO A 158 9.74 -23.11 7.76
CA PRO A 158 8.65 -23.93 8.26
C PRO A 158 7.78 -23.15 9.26
N LEU A 159 6.48 -23.36 9.17
CA LEU A 159 5.53 -22.74 10.11
C LEU A 159 5.58 -23.45 11.48
N PRO A 160 5.80 -22.73 12.59
CA PRO A 160 5.88 -23.32 13.93
C PRO A 160 4.61 -24.09 14.30
N SER A 161 4.75 -25.26 14.93
CA SER A 161 3.60 -26.10 15.29
C SER A 161 2.58 -25.39 16.18
N SER A 162 3.04 -24.50 17.07
CA SER A 162 2.18 -23.66 17.91
C SER A 162 1.28 -22.72 17.12
N ALA A 163 1.74 -22.23 15.96
CA ALA A 163 0.98 -21.28 15.15
C ALA A 163 0.02 -21.94 14.14
N ARG A 164 0.21 -23.23 13.79
CA ARG A 164 -0.55 -23.91 12.73
C ARG A 164 -2.05 -23.91 13.01
N GLU A 165 -2.40 -24.31 14.21
CA GLU A 165 -3.79 -24.49 14.64
C GLU A 165 -4.49 -23.13 14.75
N ASP A 166 -3.84 -22.14 15.37
CA ASP A 166 -4.41 -20.81 15.55
C ASP A 166 -4.67 -20.11 14.21
N LEU A 167 -3.72 -20.19 13.28
CA LEU A 167 -3.89 -19.59 11.95
C LEU A 167 -4.98 -20.30 11.14
N LEU A 168 -5.09 -21.63 11.24
CA LEU A 168 -6.16 -22.37 10.56
C LEU A 168 -7.54 -22.02 11.13
N ARG A 169 -7.68 -21.94 12.46
CA ARG A 169 -8.92 -21.50 13.13
C ARG A 169 -9.28 -20.09 12.73
N LEU A 170 -8.29 -19.19 12.69
CA LEU A 170 -8.49 -17.80 12.26
C LEU A 170 -9.00 -17.73 10.81
N LEU A 171 -8.37 -18.46 9.89
CA LEU A 171 -8.79 -18.49 8.50
C LEU A 171 -10.19 -19.09 8.34
N TRP A 172 -10.51 -20.16 9.07
CA TRP A 172 -11.84 -20.78 9.05
C TRP A 172 -12.93 -19.82 9.53
N ARG A 173 -12.69 -19.07 10.61
CA ARG A 173 -13.66 -18.07 11.13
C ARG A 173 -13.92 -16.95 10.12
N ASN A 174 -12.91 -16.57 9.36
CA ASN A 174 -13.04 -15.54 8.34
C ASN A 174 -13.74 -16.05 7.08
N ASN A 175 -13.35 -17.22 6.57
CA ASN A 175 -13.92 -17.78 5.35
C ASN A 175 -13.91 -19.33 5.37
N PRO A 176 -14.98 -19.97 5.91
CA PRO A 176 -15.04 -21.42 5.98
C PRO A 176 -15.18 -22.05 4.59
N GLY A 177 -15.85 -21.38 3.65
CA GLY A 177 -16.00 -21.83 2.25
C GLY A 177 -14.65 -21.99 1.58
N TYR A 178 -13.76 -21.00 1.74
CA TYR A 178 -12.38 -21.05 1.22
C TYR A 178 -11.63 -22.28 1.73
N VAL A 179 -11.72 -22.59 3.03
CA VAL A 179 -11.01 -23.72 3.64
C VAL A 179 -11.58 -25.07 3.20
N ARG A 180 -12.91 -25.18 3.05
CA ARG A 180 -13.57 -26.43 2.62
C ARG A 180 -13.39 -26.73 1.13
N LEU A 181 -13.49 -25.71 0.29
CA LEU A 181 -13.52 -25.87 -1.18
C LEU A 181 -12.12 -25.88 -1.80
N SER A 182 -11.14 -25.24 -1.15
CA SER A 182 -9.78 -25.17 -1.68
C SER A 182 -9.00 -26.48 -1.47
N PRO A 183 -8.11 -26.84 -2.43
CA PRO A 183 -7.13 -27.90 -2.20
C PRO A 183 -6.26 -27.60 -0.96
N PRO A 184 -5.84 -28.63 -0.19
CA PRO A 184 -5.09 -28.43 1.05
C PRO A 184 -3.82 -27.58 0.91
N GLU A 185 -3.10 -27.73 -0.21
CA GLU A 185 -1.88 -26.95 -0.49
C GLU A 185 -2.17 -25.45 -0.66
N ARG A 186 -3.30 -25.09 -1.27
CA ARG A 186 -3.72 -23.70 -1.44
C ARG A 186 -4.02 -23.05 -0.09
N VAL A 187 -4.65 -23.78 0.83
CA VAL A 187 -4.90 -23.30 2.20
C VAL A 187 -3.58 -23.19 2.97
N ALA A 188 -2.73 -24.21 2.92
CA ALA A 188 -1.41 -24.21 3.55
C ALA A 188 -0.56 -23.01 3.11
N ARG A 189 -0.59 -22.66 1.82
CA ARG A 189 0.10 -21.49 1.27
C ARG A 189 -0.36 -20.18 1.90
N ILE A 190 -1.66 -19.99 2.10
CA ILE A 190 -2.21 -18.79 2.73
C ILE A 190 -1.85 -18.72 4.21
N LEU A 191 -1.87 -19.85 4.94
CA LEU A 191 -1.43 -19.90 6.33
C LEU A 191 0.06 -19.53 6.46
N TRP A 192 0.90 -20.08 5.58
CA TRP A 192 2.32 -19.75 5.52
C TRP A 192 2.55 -18.27 5.20
N LEU A 193 1.88 -17.75 4.18
CA LEU A 193 1.98 -16.35 3.77
C LEU A 193 1.57 -15.38 4.88
N LEU A 194 0.45 -15.67 5.56
CA LEU A 194 -0.01 -14.87 6.71
C LEU A 194 1.02 -14.87 7.84
N HIS A 195 1.62 -16.03 8.15
CA HIS A 195 2.67 -16.12 9.16
C HIS A 195 3.92 -15.31 8.78
N GLN A 196 4.38 -15.40 7.52
CA GLN A 196 5.51 -14.60 7.05
C GLN A 196 5.25 -13.10 7.15
N ALA A 197 4.04 -12.65 6.80
CA ALA A 197 3.70 -11.23 6.93
C ALA A 197 3.66 -10.79 8.40
N LYS A 198 3.06 -11.58 9.31
CA LYS A 198 3.05 -11.27 10.74
C LYS A 198 4.45 -11.24 11.35
N SER A 199 5.37 -12.08 10.87
CA SER A 199 6.76 -12.06 11.30
C SER A 199 7.59 -10.94 10.67
N ARG A 200 7.13 -10.29 9.60
CA ARG A 200 7.84 -9.22 8.88
C ARG A 200 7.07 -7.90 8.86
N MET A 201 6.78 -7.37 10.05
CA MET A 201 6.16 -6.04 10.19
C MET A 201 4.85 -5.86 9.41
N GLY A 202 4.16 -6.96 9.12
CA GLY A 202 2.91 -6.95 8.38
C GLY A 202 3.04 -6.90 6.86
N ILE A 203 4.21 -7.00 6.23
CA ILE A 203 4.31 -7.04 4.75
C ILE A 203 5.20 -8.20 4.32
N HIS A 204 4.74 -9.00 3.35
CA HIS A 204 5.57 -10.04 2.76
C HIS A 204 5.23 -10.28 1.29
N ILE A 205 6.27 -10.47 0.48
CA ILE A 205 6.16 -10.85 -0.94
C ILE A 205 7.07 -12.04 -1.19
N ASP A 206 6.57 -13.01 -1.95
CA ASP A 206 7.36 -14.13 -2.45
C ASP A 206 6.96 -14.45 -3.90
N VAL A 207 7.84 -15.13 -4.62
CA VAL A 207 7.54 -15.65 -5.96
C VAL A 207 8.01 -17.10 -6.08
N GLN A 208 7.15 -17.92 -6.66
CA GLN A 208 7.35 -19.35 -6.87
C GLN A 208 7.02 -19.69 -8.32
N GLU A 209 7.63 -20.72 -8.88
CA GLU A 209 7.16 -21.30 -10.15
C GLU A 209 5.79 -21.96 -9.88
N ALA A 210 4.82 -21.71 -10.75
CA ALA A 210 3.54 -22.40 -10.69
C ALA A 210 3.62 -23.71 -11.47
N ASP A 211 2.94 -24.74 -10.97
CA ASP A 211 2.81 -26.01 -11.69
C ASP A 211 2.16 -25.78 -13.07
N THR A 212 2.75 -26.34 -14.12
CA THR A 212 2.26 -26.25 -15.49
C THR A 212 0.86 -26.85 -15.62
N VAL A 213 -0.13 -26.02 -15.92
CA VAL A 213 -1.46 -26.45 -16.34
C VAL A 213 -1.52 -26.23 -17.86
N GLY A 214 -1.27 -27.28 -18.64
CA GLY A 214 -1.43 -27.24 -20.10
C GLY A 214 -0.19 -27.44 -21.00
N GLY A 215 0.97 -27.84 -20.45
CA GLY A 215 2.19 -28.09 -21.24
C GLY A 215 3.29 -27.03 -21.03
N GLU A 216 4.40 -27.12 -21.79
CA GLU A 216 5.57 -26.24 -21.62
C GLU A 216 5.32 -24.76 -21.98
N GLU A 217 4.29 -24.47 -22.79
CA GLU A 217 3.99 -23.12 -23.30
C GLU A 217 3.23 -22.21 -22.31
N THR A 218 2.72 -22.75 -21.19
CA THR A 218 1.90 -22.00 -20.20
C THR A 218 2.55 -21.92 -18.81
N ARG A 219 3.88 -21.77 -18.75
CA ARG A 219 4.58 -21.58 -17.47
C ARG A 219 4.21 -20.23 -16.84
N GLU A 220 3.58 -20.28 -15.68
CA GLU A 220 3.19 -19.09 -14.90
C GLU A 220 4.10 -18.93 -13.68
N SER A 221 4.31 -17.69 -13.24
CA SER A 221 4.90 -17.39 -11.94
C SER A 221 3.79 -17.12 -10.93
N ARG A 222 3.90 -17.72 -9.74
CA ARG A 222 2.98 -17.50 -8.63
C ARG A 222 3.59 -16.47 -7.67
N VAL A 223 3.06 -15.25 -7.70
CA VAL A 223 3.40 -14.17 -6.77
C VAL A 223 2.48 -14.26 -5.55
N LEU A 224 3.07 -14.30 -4.36
CA LEU A 224 2.39 -14.24 -3.08
C LEU A 224 2.59 -12.86 -2.50
N PHE A 225 1.52 -12.21 -2.07
CA PHE A 225 1.59 -10.88 -1.46
C PHE A 225 0.66 -10.81 -0.26
N ALA A 226 1.21 -10.43 0.88
CA ALA A 226 0.45 -10.18 2.09
C ALA A 226 0.78 -8.82 2.67
N VAL A 227 -0.27 -8.13 3.13
CA VAL A 227 -0.12 -6.87 3.82
C VAL A 227 -1.14 -6.70 4.95
N GLY A 228 -0.65 -6.31 6.11
CA GLY A 228 -1.39 -5.97 7.31
C GLY A 228 -1.92 -4.54 7.23
N ASN A 229 -3.17 -4.39 7.64
CA ASN A 229 -3.96 -3.18 7.58
C ASN A 229 -3.85 -2.50 6.20
N PRO A 230 -4.29 -3.20 5.11
CA PRO A 230 -4.21 -2.69 3.75
C PRO A 230 -5.01 -1.38 3.60
N PRO A 231 -4.71 -0.58 2.56
CA PRO A 231 -5.58 0.51 2.15
C PRO A 231 -7.04 0.04 2.01
N GLN A 232 -7.97 0.81 2.58
CA GLN A 232 -9.38 0.42 2.68
C GLN A 232 -10.14 0.54 1.35
N LYS A 233 -9.64 1.37 0.43
CA LYS A 233 -10.21 1.61 -0.91
C LYS A 233 -9.16 1.32 -1.97
N ASP A 234 -9.62 0.83 -3.12
CA ASP A 234 -8.83 0.60 -4.34
C ASP A 234 -7.56 -0.27 -4.18
N HIS A 235 -7.38 -1.00 -3.07
CA HIS A 235 -6.11 -1.68 -2.85
C HIS A 235 -5.85 -2.77 -3.90
N LEU A 236 -6.85 -3.63 -4.14
CA LEU A 236 -6.75 -4.66 -5.19
C LEU A 236 -6.53 -4.02 -6.56
N LEU A 237 -7.23 -2.93 -6.87
CA LEU A 237 -7.07 -2.18 -8.11
C LEU A 237 -5.62 -1.67 -8.27
N GLN A 238 -5.08 -1.03 -7.24
CA GLN A 238 -3.71 -0.54 -7.24
C GLN A 238 -2.69 -1.67 -7.41
N VAL A 239 -2.91 -2.82 -6.78
CA VAL A 239 -2.06 -4.01 -6.95
C VAL A 239 -2.09 -4.53 -8.38
N MET A 240 -3.27 -4.57 -9.02
CA MET A 240 -3.41 -4.94 -10.43
C MET A 240 -2.70 -3.95 -11.36
N GLU A 241 -2.78 -2.65 -11.07
CA GLU A 241 -2.06 -1.62 -11.82
C GLU A 241 -0.54 -1.75 -11.72
N VAL A 242 -0.02 -2.15 -10.56
CA VAL A 242 1.41 -2.45 -10.39
C VAL A 242 1.84 -3.58 -11.34
N PHE A 243 1.11 -4.69 -11.38
CA PHE A 243 1.41 -5.79 -12.31
C PHE A 243 1.38 -5.30 -13.77
N ASN A 244 0.34 -4.57 -14.16
CA ASN A 244 0.19 -4.07 -15.51
C ASN A 244 1.31 -3.09 -15.93
N ARG A 245 1.73 -2.18 -15.04
CA ARG A 245 2.84 -1.24 -15.29
C ARG A 245 4.18 -1.96 -15.44
N LEU A 246 4.39 -3.05 -14.70
CA LEU A 246 5.59 -3.89 -14.78
C LEU A 246 5.52 -4.94 -15.89
N ASN A 247 4.56 -4.83 -16.81
CA ASN A 247 4.38 -5.72 -17.95
C ASN A 247 4.12 -7.20 -17.55
N LEU A 248 3.52 -7.40 -16.37
CA LEU A 248 3.10 -8.69 -15.84
C LEU A 248 1.58 -8.85 -16.08
N GLY A 249 1.22 -9.83 -16.92
CA GLY A 249 -0.18 -10.19 -17.15
C GLY A 249 -0.68 -11.12 -16.05
N VAL A 250 -1.72 -10.72 -15.32
CA VAL A 250 -2.36 -11.56 -14.30
C VAL A 250 -3.36 -12.50 -14.98
N ARG A 251 -3.08 -13.80 -14.99
CA ARG A 251 -3.95 -14.86 -15.54
C ARG A 251 -4.97 -15.36 -14.55
N ARG A 252 -4.57 -15.41 -13.27
CA ARG A 252 -5.42 -15.85 -12.17
C ARG A 252 -5.07 -15.05 -10.92
N ALA A 253 -6.07 -14.63 -10.17
CA ALA A 253 -5.87 -13.97 -8.89
C ALA A 253 -6.84 -14.53 -7.87
N TYR A 254 -6.34 -14.80 -6.67
CA TYR A 254 -7.14 -15.21 -5.53
C TYR A 254 -6.73 -14.37 -4.34
N THR A 255 -7.64 -13.58 -3.81
CA THR A 255 -7.33 -12.64 -2.72
C THR A 255 -8.31 -12.82 -1.57
N LEU A 256 -7.81 -12.77 -0.35
CA LEU A 256 -8.60 -12.77 0.88
C LEU A 256 -8.31 -11.49 1.66
N THR A 257 -9.35 -10.86 2.19
CA THR A 257 -9.21 -9.85 3.24
C THR A 257 -9.77 -10.44 4.53
N ILE A 258 -8.89 -10.82 5.44
CA ILE A 258 -9.26 -11.45 6.71
C ILE A 258 -9.02 -10.50 7.87
N SER A 259 -9.85 -10.54 8.90
CA SER A 259 -9.57 -9.91 10.18
C SER A 259 -8.68 -10.81 11.04
N THR A 260 -7.87 -10.23 11.94
CA THR A 260 -6.90 -10.99 12.78
C THR A 260 -7.05 -10.82 14.29
N GLY A 261 -8.01 -10.00 14.72
CA GLY A 261 -8.30 -9.63 16.09
C GLY A 261 -7.81 -8.21 16.40
N SER A 262 -6.82 -7.73 15.65
CA SER A 262 -6.23 -6.40 15.80
C SER A 262 -6.50 -5.53 14.57
N PHE A 263 -6.17 -6.04 13.39
CA PHE A 263 -6.37 -5.34 12.12
C PHE A 263 -6.49 -6.34 10.95
N PRO A 264 -7.09 -5.93 9.83
CA PRO A 264 -7.26 -6.82 8.69
C PRO A 264 -5.94 -7.11 7.97
N PHE A 265 -5.85 -8.25 7.29
CA PHE A 265 -4.77 -8.63 6.39
C PHE A 265 -5.35 -8.89 5.01
N PHE A 266 -4.71 -8.33 3.99
CA PHE A 266 -4.88 -8.72 2.60
C PHE A 266 -3.89 -9.84 2.28
N LEU A 267 -4.37 -10.93 1.69
CA LEU A 267 -3.60 -12.11 1.31
C LEU A 267 -3.90 -12.46 -0.15
N GLY A 268 -2.97 -12.18 -1.05
CA GLY A 268 -3.10 -12.39 -2.49
C GLY A 268 -2.19 -13.50 -3.02
N THR A 269 -2.75 -14.34 -3.89
CA THR A 269 -2.01 -15.26 -4.76
C THR A 269 -2.30 -14.89 -6.21
N PHE A 270 -1.29 -14.43 -6.93
CA PHE A 270 -1.38 -13.99 -8.31
C PHE A 270 -0.56 -14.90 -9.22
N TYR A 271 -1.19 -15.42 -10.25
CA TYR A 271 -0.53 -16.19 -11.29
C TYR A 271 -0.28 -15.25 -12.46
N VAL A 272 0.99 -14.95 -12.69
CA VAL A 272 1.42 -13.94 -13.63
C VAL A 272 2.27 -14.54 -14.74
N ILE A 273 2.09 -13.99 -15.93
CA ILE A 273 2.96 -14.22 -17.09
C ILE A 273 3.71 -12.94 -17.41
N ARG A 274 4.95 -13.07 -17.88
CA ARG A 274 5.66 -11.92 -18.45
C ARG A 274 5.20 -11.75 -19.89
N ARG A 275 4.72 -10.55 -20.25
CA ARG A 275 4.28 -10.27 -21.64
C ARG A 275 5.42 -10.32 -22.65
N GLU A 276 6.67 -10.18 -22.19
CA GLU A 276 7.90 -10.35 -22.98
C GLU A 276 8.41 -11.80 -22.99
N GLY A 277 7.72 -12.74 -22.33
CA GLY A 277 8.13 -14.14 -22.20
C GLY A 277 8.99 -14.43 -20.97
N GLY A 278 9.08 -15.73 -20.64
CA GLY A 278 9.82 -16.26 -19.50
C GLY A 278 9.11 -16.10 -18.14
N LEU A 279 9.73 -16.65 -17.10
CA LEU A 279 9.24 -16.59 -15.73
C LEU A 279 9.77 -15.36 -14.98
N LEU A 280 9.01 -14.93 -13.96
CA LEU A 280 9.46 -13.99 -12.95
C LEU A 280 10.32 -14.74 -11.92
N ALA A 281 11.64 -14.68 -12.10
CA ALA A 281 12.58 -15.30 -11.18
C ALA A 281 12.69 -14.51 -9.86
N LYS A 282 12.82 -15.25 -8.75
CA LYS A 282 13.13 -14.70 -7.43
C LYS A 282 14.43 -13.90 -7.49
N ASP A 283 14.46 -12.77 -6.77
CA ASP A 283 15.58 -11.83 -6.68
C ASP A 283 16.03 -11.15 -8.00
N SER A 284 15.36 -11.43 -9.12
CA SER A 284 15.59 -10.73 -10.39
C SER A 284 15.35 -9.21 -10.25
N PRO A 285 15.97 -8.36 -11.11
CA PRO A 285 15.70 -6.92 -11.09
C PRO A 285 14.21 -6.57 -11.24
N LEU A 286 13.46 -7.36 -12.03
CA LEU A 286 12.01 -7.20 -12.17
C LEU A 286 11.28 -7.54 -10.88
N PHE A 287 11.66 -8.62 -10.19
CA PHE A 287 11.09 -8.98 -8.89
C PHE A 287 11.40 -7.93 -7.81
N ARG A 288 12.64 -7.41 -7.76
CA ARG A 288 12.99 -6.31 -6.84
C ARG A 288 12.15 -5.05 -7.10
N ARG A 289 11.92 -4.69 -8.37
CA ARG A 289 11.01 -3.59 -8.76
C ARG A 289 9.56 -3.88 -8.35
N LEU A 290 9.07 -5.10 -8.56
CA LEU A 290 7.75 -5.52 -8.11
C LEU A 290 7.59 -5.37 -6.60
N CYS A 291 8.58 -5.81 -5.82
CA CYS A 291 8.56 -5.66 -4.37
C CYS A 291 8.48 -4.18 -3.96
N ARG A 292 9.32 -3.31 -4.54
CA ARG A 292 9.31 -1.87 -4.27
C ARG A 292 7.93 -1.25 -4.55
N GLU A 293 7.37 -1.51 -5.72
CA GLU A 293 6.06 -0.98 -6.13
C GLU A 293 4.90 -1.49 -5.25
N LEU A 294 4.91 -2.78 -4.89
CA LEU A 294 3.88 -3.35 -4.01
C LEU A 294 4.00 -2.87 -2.56
N TYR A 295 5.21 -2.73 -2.01
CA TYR A 295 5.41 -2.12 -0.70
C TYR A 295 4.93 -0.67 -0.68
N ASN A 296 5.24 0.06 -1.75
CA ASN A 296 4.88 1.45 -1.89
C ASN A 296 3.36 1.69 -1.96
N THR A 297 2.53 0.66 -2.19
CA THR A 297 1.07 0.78 -2.00
C THR A 297 0.67 1.17 -0.58
N GLN A 298 1.52 0.95 0.43
CA GLN A 298 1.26 1.41 1.80
C GLN A 298 1.47 2.91 2.00
N ILE A 299 2.22 3.55 1.09
CA ILE A 299 2.62 4.96 1.17
C ILE A 299 1.88 5.79 0.11
N LEU A 300 1.78 5.28 -1.12
CA LEU A 300 1.20 6.00 -2.25
C LEU A 300 -0.32 5.81 -2.32
N GLY A 301 -1.05 6.90 -2.08
CA GLY A 301 -2.51 6.93 -2.23
C GLY A 301 -2.97 7.00 -3.69
N THR A 302 -3.94 6.17 -4.08
CA THR A 302 -4.57 6.21 -5.42
C THR A 302 -5.30 7.53 -5.71
N GLY A 303 -5.72 8.24 -4.66
CA GLY A 303 -6.35 9.56 -4.76
C GLY A 303 -5.35 10.73 -4.96
N SER A 304 -4.04 10.51 -4.85
CA SER A 304 -3.05 11.57 -5.12
C SER A 304 -3.08 11.97 -6.60
N GLU A 305 -3.02 13.28 -6.87
CA GLU A 305 -2.92 13.81 -8.23
C GLU A 305 -1.66 13.27 -8.93
N VAL A 306 -0.54 13.17 -8.22
CA VAL A 306 0.72 12.61 -8.73
C VAL A 306 0.54 11.15 -9.17
N TYR A 307 -0.22 10.35 -8.40
CA TYR A 307 -0.52 8.96 -8.80
C TYR A 307 -1.33 8.93 -10.11
N ARG A 308 -2.40 9.72 -10.17
CA ARG A 308 -3.34 9.70 -11.30
C ARG A 308 -2.73 10.26 -12.58
N GLU A 309 -1.95 11.33 -12.48
CA GLU A 309 -1.39 12.03 -13.64
C GLU A 309 -0.06 11.41 -14.10
N PHE A 310 0.79 10.92 -13.19
CA PHE A 310 2.16 10.49 -13.53
C PHE A 310 2.39 8.98 -13.43
N VAL A 311 1.79 8.30 -12.46
CA VAL A 311 2.02 6.86 -12.28
C VAL A 311 1.17 6.04 -13.26
N LEU A 312 -0.09 6.42 -13.47
CA LEU A 312 -0.96 5.74 -14.44
C LEU A 312 -0.51 5.95 -15.89
N THR A 313 0.09 7.11 -16.20
CA THR A 313 0.65 7.43 -17.52
C THR A 313 2.07 6.92 -17.71
N ARG A 314 2.65 6.26 -16.70
CA ARG A 314 4.02 5.72 -16.68
C ARG A 314 5.13 6.78 -16.82
N LEU A 315 4.84 8.03 -16.46
CA LEU A 315 5.84 9.09 -16.36
C LEU A 315 6.75 8.92 -15.13
N MET A 316 6.19 8.39 -14.04
CA MET A 316 6.91 8.09 -12.80
C MET A 316 6.63 6.66 -12.33
N THR A 317 7.61 6.06 -11.67
CA THR A 317 7.43 4.89 -10.80
C THR A 317 6.63 5.28 -9.56
N GLY A 318 6.13 4.28 -8.83
CA GLY A 318 5.46 4.51 -7.56
C GLY A 318 6.37 5.18 -6.54
N ASP A 319 7.63 4.74 -6.43
CA ASP A 319 8.57 5.27 -5.44
C ASP A 319 8.89 6.75 -5.70
N GLU A 320 9.14 7.12 -6.96
CA GLU A 320 9.34 8.52 -7.38
C GLU A 320 8.10 9.36 -7.03
N ALA A 321 6.89 8.86 -7.31
CA ALA A 321 5.66 9.56 -6.98
C ALA A 321 5.47 9.74 -5.46
N SER A 322 5.82 8.75 -4.64
CA SER A 322 5.81 8.87 -3.17
C SER A 322 6.80 9.93 -2.69
N LEU A 323 8.00 9.98 -3.29
CA LEU A 323 9.00 10.99 -2.98
C LEU A 323 8.55 12.40 -3.35
N VAL A 324 7.97 12.57 -4.54
CA VAL A 324 7.40 13.86 -4.99
C VAL A 324 6.26 14.30 -4.07
N ASN A 325 5.38 13.39 -3.65
CA ASN A 325 4.35 13.73 -2.66
C ASN A 325 4.96 14.15 -1.30
N ALA A 326 6.08 13.54 -0.88
CA ALA A 326 6.81 13.96 0.31
C ALA A 326 7.43 15.36 0.13
N PHE A 327 7.98 15.68 -1.06
CA PHE A 327 8.46 17.03 -1.38
C PHE A 327 7.33 18.06 -1.31
N ILE A 328 6.17 17.75 -1.90
CA ILE A 328 4.97 18.61 -1.85
C ILE A 328 4.57 18.87 -0.39
N GLY A 329 4.46 17.81 0.41
CA GLY A 329 4.08 17.91 1.82
C GLY A 329 5.07 18.73 2.65
N PHE A 330 6.38 18.51 2.45
CA PHE A 330 7.41 19.27 3.14
C PHE A 330 7.41 20.75 2.74
N CYS A 331 7.37 21.05 1.44
CA CYS A 331 7.34 22.42 0.93
C CYS A 331 6.10 23.16 1.40
N HIS A 332 4.93 22.53 1.35
CA HIS A 332 3.70 23.11 1.85
C HIS A 332 3.83 23.47 3.34
N THR A 333 4.12 22.49 4.19
CA THR A 333 4.11 22.70 5.64
C THR A 333 5.25 23.57 6.16
N SER A 334 6.36 23.68 5.42
CA SER A 334 7.51 24.51 5.80
C SER A 334 7.44 25.96 5.26
N LEU A 335 6.55 26.25 4.31
CA LEU A 335 6.36 27.59 3.74
C LEU A 335 5.01 28.21 4.15
N ALA A 336 3.97 27.40 4.26
CA ALA A 336 2.61 27.85 4.53
C ALA A 336 2.39 28.33 5.97
N HIS A 337 3.22 27.95 6.94
CA HIS A 337 3.03 28.39 8.33
C HIS A 337 3.21 29.89 8.50
N ASN A 338 4.02 30.50 7.64
CA ASN A 338 4.23 31.94 7.57
C ASN A 338 3.37 32.59 6.48
N GLN A 339 3.26 31.96 5.30
CA GLN A 339 2.55 32.50 4.13
C GLN A 339 1.47 31.55 3.58
N PRO A 340 0.40 31.28 4.36
CA PRO A 340 -0.58 30.24 4.04
C PRO A 340 -1.39 30.52 2.77
N HIS A 341 -1.60 31.80 2.44
CA HIS A 341 -2.32 32.21 1.22
C HIS A 341 -1.48 32.09 -0.05
N ARG A 342 -0.15 32.09 0.07
CA ARG A 342 0.77 32.01 -1.07
C ARG A 342 1.16 30.58 -1.38
N PHE A 343 1.46 29.78 -0.35
CA PHE A 343 1.91 28.38 -0.49
C PHE A 343 0.82 27.39 -0.09
N THR A 344 -0.36 27.53 -0.68
CA THR A 344 -1.45 26.58 -0.48
C THR A 344 -1.03 25.18 -0.94
N LEU A 345 -1.60 24.13 -0.35
CA LEU A 345 -1.28 22.75 -0.73
C LEU A 345 -1.52 22.50 -2.23
N GLU A 346 -2.57 23.10 -2.79
CA GLU A 346 -2.95 22.96 -4.19
C GLU A 346 -1.95 23.66 -5.11
N ASP A 347 -1.50 24.87 -4.75
CA ASP A 347 -0.52 25.61 -5.54
C ASP A 347 0.86 24.96 -5.51
N VAL A 348 1.28 24.44 -4.35
CA VAL A 348 2.53 23.69 -4.22
C VAL A 348 2.46 22.40 -5.04
N SER A 349 1.37 21.62 -4.92
CA SER A 349 1.14 20.43 -5.74
C SER A 349 1.21 20.76 -7.24
N ARG A 350 0.50 21.82 -7.66
CA ARG A 350 0.47 22.30 -9.05
C ARG A 350 1.85 22.71 -9.57
N ALA A 351 2.74 23.25 -8.72
CA ALA A 351 4.10 23.58 -9.13
C ALA A 351 4.87 22.35 -9.62
N PHE A 352 4.81 21.23 -8.89
CA PHE A 352 5.41 19.97 -9.35
C PHE A 352 4.67 19.35 -10.53
N ARG A 353 3.33 19.46 -10.56
CA ARG A 353 2.54 18.87 -11.66
C ARG A 353 2.75 19.58 -13.00
N SER A 354 2.98 20.88 -12.98
CA SER A 354 3.25 21.65 -14.18
C SER A 354 4.69 21.50 -14.71
N HIS A 355 5.60 20.93 -13.91
CA HIS A 355 7.03 20.74 -14.24
C HIS A 355 7.53 19.36 -13.79
N PRO A 356 7.00 18.27 -14.38
CA PRO A 356 7.39 16.91 -14.02
C PRO A 356 8.86 16.59 -14.31
N ASP A 357 9.46 17.30 -15.26
CA ASP A 357 10.89 17.27 -15.59
C ASP A 357 11.77 17.72 -14.40
N ILE A 358 11.44 18.86 -13.78
CA ILE A 358 12.14 19.34 -12.57
C ILE A 358 11.88 18.38 -11.40
N ALA A 359 10.64 17.89 -11.26
CA ALA A 359 10.29 16.92 -10.21
C ALA A 359 11.11 15.62 -10.32
N LEU A 360 11.25 15.07 -11.53
CA LEU A 360 12.08 13.90 -11.83
C LEU A 360 13.57 14.19 -11.60
N GLN A 361 14.06 15.37 -11.99
CA GLN A 361 15.44 15.78 -11.75
C GLN A 361 15.76 15.84 -10.25
N LEU A 362 14.85 16.39 -9.44
CA LEU A 362 14.96 16.43 -7.97
C LEU A 362 14.88 15.04 -7.36
N ALA A 363 13.98 14.18 -7.83
CA ALA A 363 13.91 12.78 -7.41
C ALA A 363 15.22 12.05 -7.72
N ARG A 364 15.78 12.25 -8.91
CA ARG A 364 17.06 11.66 -9.31
C ARG A 364 18.22 12.15 -8.47
N LEU A 365 18.25 13.45 -8.15
CA LEU A 365 19.25 14.03 -7.25
C LEU A 365 19.19 13.38 -5.86
N PHE A 366 17.99 13.14 -5.34
CA PHE A 366 17.79 12.43 -4.08
C PHE A 366 18.29 10.99 -4.16
N GLU A 367 17.95 10.25 -5.22
CA GLU A 367 18.43 8.88 -5.41
C GLU A 367 19.95 8.77 -5.47
N LEU A 368 20.61 9.65 -6.24
CA LEU A 368 22.07 9.67 -6.30
C LEU A 368 22.71 9.87 -4.93
N ARG A 369 22.06 10.63 -4.04
CA ARG A 369 22.54 10.86 -2.68
C ARG A 369 22.33 9.64 -1.78
N PHE A 370 21.15 9.02 -1.81
CA PHE A 370 20.71 8.09 -0.78
C PHE A 370 20.59 6.63 -1.20
N ASP A 371 20.63 6.31 -2.49
CA ASP A 371 20.54 4.92 -2.95
C ASP A 371 21.82 4.16 -2.54
N PRO A 372 21.74 3.13 -1.69
CA PRO A 372 22.92 2.37 -1.25
C PRO A 372 23.59 1.60 -2.40
N GLU A 373 22.89 1.31 -3.51
CA GLU A 373 23.44 0.58 -4.66
C GLU A 373 24.29 1.47 -5.59
N VAL A 374 24.24 2.80 -5.44
CA VAL A 374 25.05 3.74 -6.24
C VAL A 374 26.48 3.83 -5.69
N ALA A 375 27.43 3.27 -6.44
CA ALA A 375 28.87 3.40 -6.22
C ALA A 375 29.39 4.79 -6.68
N ASP A 376 30.46 5.27 -6.05
CA ASP A 376 31.16 6.52 -6.38
C ASP A 376 30.22 7.73 -6.62
N ARG A 377 29.22 7.87 -5.74
CA ARG A 377 28.11 8.81 -5.91
C ARG A 377 28.50 10.29 -5.92
N GLY A 378 29.63 10.67 -5.31
CA GLY A 378 30.03 12.07 -5.07
C GLY A 378 30.02 12.92 -6.36
N PRO A 379 30.85 12.60 -7.37
CA PRO A 379 30.89 13.37 -8.62
C PRO A 379 29.55 13.44 -9.35
N ALA A 380 28.81 12.33 -9.42
CA ALA A 380 27.49 12.29 -10.07
C ALA A 380 26.46 13.14 -9.33
N TYR A 381 26.46 13.09 -7.99
CA TYR A 381 25.62 13.92 -7.14
C TYR A 381 25.94 15.41 -7.30
N GLU A 382 27.22 15.80 -7.25
CA GLU A 382 27.64 17.20 -7.42
C GLU A 382 27.28 17.76 -8.81
N ALA A 383 27.48 16.97 -9.86
CA ALA A 383 27.07 17.36 -11.22
C ALA A 383 25.54 17.52 -11.32
N ALA A 384 24.76 16.58 -10.78
CA ALA A 384 23.31 16.66 -10.75
C ALA A 384 22.81 17.84 -9.90
N LEU A 385 23.47 18.12 -8.77
CA LEU A 385 23.16 19.24 -7.88
C LEU A 385 23.41 20.58 -8.59
N ALA A 386 24.55 20.73 -9.25
CA ALA A 386 24.86 21.93 -10.02
C ALA A 386 23.87 22.14 -11.16
N ALA A 387 23.50 21.07 -11.88
CA ALA A 387 22.50 21.12 -12.94
C ALA A 387 21.11 21.52 -12.41
N ALA A 388 20.64 20.90 -11.33
CA ALA A 388 19.35 21.21 -10.73
C ALA A 388 19.31 22.64 -10.18
N THR A 389 20.38 23.09 -9.53
CA THR A 389 20.49 24.47 -9.03
C THR A 389 20.41 25.48 -10.18
N LYS A 390 21.17 25.24 -11.25
CA LYS A 390 21.17 26.10 -12.44
C LYS A 390 19.79 26.17 -13.09
N GLU A 391 19.13 25.02 -13.26
CA GLU A 391 17.79 24.94 -13.85
C GLU A 391 16.78 25.76 -13.03
N ILE A 392 16.79 25.58 -11.70
CA ILE A 392 15.92 26.33 -10.80
C ILE A 392 16.24 27.83 -10.82
N ASP A 393 17.50 28.23 -10.83
CA ASP A 393 17.88 29.64 -10.82
C ASP A 393 17.50 30.36 -12.13
N GLN A 394 17.62 29.65 -13.25
CA GLN A 394 17.31 30.13 -14.60
C GLN A 394 15.84 29.98 -14.98
N TYR A 395 15.03 29.30 -14.15
CA TYR A 395 13.61 29.11 -14.36
C TYR A 395 12.87 30.44 -14.60
N ASN A 396 12.34 30.61 -15.81
CA ASN A 396 11.69 31.83 -16.26
C ASN A 396 10.69 31.51 -17.38
N THR A 397 9.40 31.73 -17.13
CA THR A 397 8.31 31.57 -18.11
C THR A 397 7.79 32.91 -18.62
N GLY A 398 8.44 34.03 -18.26
CA GLY A 398 7.96 35.38 -18.53
C GLY A 398 6.95 35.88 -17.48
N HIS A 399 6.56 35.04 -16.53
CA HIS A 399 5.59 35.37 -15.48
C HIS A 399 6.30 35.54 -14.12
N ARG A 400 6.97 36.69 -13.94
CA ARG A 400 7.87 36.98 -12.80
C ARG A 400 7.37 36.53 -11.42
N GLN A 401 6.10 36.77 -11.10
CA GLN A 401 5.52 36.39 -9.80
C GLN A 401 5.37 34.86 -9.66
N LEU A 402 4.85 34.19 -10.68
CA LEU A 402 4.72 32.73 -10.71
C LEU A 402 6.10 32.05 -10.73
N ASP A 403 7.05 32.63 -11.45
CA ASP A 403 8.42 32.13 -11.51
C ASP A 403 9.15 32.29 -10.18
N GLY A 404 8.98 33.42 -9.49
CA GLY A 404 9.47 33.57 -8.12
C GLY A 404 8.88 32.54 -7.17
N PHE A 405 7.56 32.34 -7.22
CA PHE A 405 6.86 31.34 -6.42
C PHE A 405 7.36 29.92 -6.64
N ARG A 406 7.46 29.47 -7.91
CA ARG A 406 7.94 28.12 -8.26
C ARG A 406 9.41 27.93 -7.87
N ARG A 407 10.26 28.93 -8.10
CA ARG A 407 11.66 28.89 -7.66
C ARG A 407 11.80 28.72 -6.16
N THR A 408 10.98 29.39 -5.35
CA THR A 408 10.96 29.17 -3.90
C THR A 408 10.64 27.71 -3.56
N ILE A 409 9.61 27.12 -4.16
CA ILE A 409 9.24 25.71 -3.92
C ILE A 409 10.38 24.75 -4.28
N PHE A 410 10.97 24.91 -5.47
CA PHE A 410 12.04 24.02 -5.92
C PHE A 410 13.34 24.22 -5.12
N ARG A 411 13.67 25.44 -4.70
CA ARG A 411 14.80 25.71 -3.79
C ARG A 411 14.56 25.09 -2.40
N THR A 412 13.35 25.14 -1.88
CA THR A 412 12.98 24.46 -0.62
C THR A 412 13.17 22.96 -0.74
N THR A 413 12.78 22.37 -1.88
CA THR A 413 13.02 20.94 -2.15
C THR A 413 14.49 20.61 -2.27
N LEU A 414 15.27 21.48 -2.91
CA LEU A 414 16.72 21.32 -3.02
C LEU A 414 17.39 21.37 -1.64
N SER A 415 16.97 22.29 -0.77
CA SER A 415 17.42 22.35 0.62
C SER A 415 17.04 21.08 1.38
N PHE A 416 15.79 20.60 1.25
CA PHE A 416 15.35 19.34 1.84
C PHE A 416 16.26 18.17 1.47
N ILE A 417 16.58 18.00 0.18
CA ILE A 417 17.45 16.90 -0.29
C ILE A 417 18.86 17.04 0.29
N ARG A 418 19.45 18.24 0.23
CA ARG A 418 20.82 18.52 0.69
C ARG A 418 20.97 18.35 2.21
N ARG A 419 19.96 18.77 2.96
CA ARG A 419 19.94 18.80 4.43
C ARG A 419 19.41 17.51 5.04
N THR A 420 18.90 16.57 4.25
CA THR A 420 18.62 15.22 4.75
C THR A 420 19.94 14.52 5.10
N LEU A 421 20.01 13.94 6.30
CA LEU A 421 21.15 13.16 6.78
C LEU A 421 20.86 11.66 6.84
N LYS A 422 19.60 11.26 7.09
CA LYS A 422 19.14 9.86 7.10
C LYS A 422 17.75 9.74 6.51
N THR A 423 17.49 8.63 5.83
CA THR A 423 16.14 8.31 5.33
C THR A 423 15.95 6.80 5.18
N ASN A 424 14.73 6.31 5.44
CA ASN A 424 14.35 4.92 5.20
C ASN A 424 13.85 4.68 3.76
N PHE A 425 14.01 5.63 2.83
CA PHE A 425 13.43 5.53 1.48
C PHE A 425 13.80 4.23 0.74
N PHE A 426 14.98 3.66 0.98
CA PHE A 426 15.44 2.41 0.34
C PHE A 426 15.21 1.16 1.20
N VAL A 427 14.65 1.30 2.40
CA VAL A 427 14.30 0.17 3.27
C VAL A 427 13.08 -0.58 2.67
N PRO A 428 13.15 -1.91 2.54
CA PRO A 428 12.02 -2.73 2.07
C PRO A 428 10.93 -2.82 3.15
N GLU A 429 9.73 -3.28 2.79
CA GLU A 429 8.65 -3.54 3.77
C GLU A 429 8.27 -2.31 4.65
N LYS A 430 8.65 -1.10 4.22
CA LYS A 430 8.36 0.16 4.93
C LYS A 430 6.90 0.58 4.79
N HIS A 431 6.38 1.24 5.83
CA HIS A 431 4.98 1.70 5.91
C HIS A 431 4.81 3.21 5.76
N ALA A 432 5.87 3.98 6.00
CA ALA A 432 5.96 5.43 5.82
C ALA A 432 7.40 5.82 5.47
N LEU A 433 7.60 7.07 5.07
CA LEU A 433 8.90 7.67 4.84
C LEU A 433 9.29 8.53 6.04
N ALA A 434 10.56 8.45 6.45
CA ALA A 434 11.17 9.32 7.44
C ALA A 434 12.43 9.97 6.86
N PHE A 435 12.66 11.23 7.23
CA PHE A 435 13.79 12.04 6.81
C PHE A 435 14.33 12.80 8.03
N ARG A 436 15.51 12.42 8.54
CA ARG A 436 16.21 13.18 9.58
C ARG A 436 16.98 14.31 8.89
N LEU A 437 16.58 15.54 9.14
CA LEU A 437 17.13 16.76 8.55
C LEU A 437 18.17 17.39 9.48
N ASP A 438 19.19 17.98 8.90
CA ASP A 438 20.05 18.98 9.52
C ASP A 438 19.26 20.30 9.67
N PRO A 439 19.04 20.80 10.89
CA PRO A 439 18.31 22.06 11.16
C PRO A 439 18.83 23.29 10.41
N LEU A 440 20.04 23.24 9.82
CA LEU A 440 20.53 24.28 8.92
C LEU A 440 19.65 24.51 7.67
N PHE A 441 18.72 23.62 7.35
CA PHE A 441 17.71 23.90 6.31
C PHE A 441 16.88 25.15 6.62
N LEU A 442 16.69 25.50 7.90
CA LEU A 442 16.01 26.73 8.31
C LEU A 442 16.74 27.99 7.84
N ASP A 443 18.08 27.96 7.84
CA ASP A 443 18.89 29.06 7.33
C ASP A 443 18.75 29.18 5.80
N ASP A 444 18.67 28.04 5.10
CA ASP A 444 18.45 28.02 3.64
C ASP A 444 17.07 28.59 3.25
N LEU A 445 16.04 28.40 4.10
CA LEU A 445 14.72 29.02 3.91
C LEU A 445 14.75 30.53 4.12
N GLY A 446 15.57 31.00 5.07
CA GLY A 446 15.76 32.42 5.36
C GLY A 446 14.74 33.00 6.34
N PRO A 447 14.95 34.27 6.76
CA PRO A 447 14.16 34.93 7.80
C PRO A 447 12.68 35.09 7.41
N GLU A 448 12.38 35.17 6.11
CA GLU A 448 11.01 35.26 5.59
C GLU A 448 10.12 34.10 6.09
N PHE A 449 10.66 32.91 6.29
CA PHE A 449 9.91 31.73 6.74
C PHE A 449 10.23 31.29 8.18
N THR A 450 11.17 31.96 8.86
CA THR A 450 11.66 31.51 10.17
C THR A 450 11.50 32.55 11.28
N SER A 451 11.22 33.82 10.95
CA SER A 451 11.10 34.89 11.95
C SER A 451 9.92 34.74 12.92
N ASP A 452 8.89 33.97 12.55
CA ASP A 452 7.71 33.72 13.39
C ASP A 452 7.84 32.46 14.29
N LEU A 453 8.97 31.76 14.20
CA LEU A 453 9.32 30.60 15.03
C LEU A 453 10.01 31.06 16.34
N PRO A 454 9.88 30.28 17.43
CA PRO A 454 10.62 30.54 18.67
C PRO A 454 12.14 30.64 18.46
N ALA A 455 12.77 31.48 19.28
CA ALA A 455 14.23 31.65 19.28
C ALA A 455 14.95 30.35 19.68
N GLY A 456 16.13 30.14 19.10
CA GLY A 456 16.94 28.94 19.35
C GLY A 456 16.72 27.88 18.28
N ARG A 457 17.81 27.34 17.73
CA ARG A 457 17.77 26.33 16.67
C ARG A 457 17.52 24.95 17.27
N PRO A 458 16.64 24.11 16.71
CA PRO A 458 16.49 22.74 17.16
C PRO A 458 17.80 21.97 16.94
N PHE A 459 18.03 20.93 17.73
CA PHE A 459 19.12 19.98 17.50
C PHE A 459 18.79 19.03 16.33
N ARG A 460 17.51 18.64 16.24
CA ARG A 460 17.03 17.67 15.26
C ARG A 460 15.64 18.02 14.78
N VAL A 461 15.42 17.83 13.48
CA VAL A 461 14.09 17.81 12.84
C VAL A 461 13.97 16.52 12.04
N THR A 462 12.94 15.73 12.32
CA THR A 462 12.60 14.54 11.53
C THR A 462 11.26 14.76 10.88
N TYR A 463 11.22 14.71 9.55
CA TYR A 463 9.98 14.79 8.77
C TYR A 463 9.46 13.39 8.44
N PHE A 464 8.16 13.18 8.58
CA PHE A 464 7.47 11.93 8.28
C PHE A 464 6.40 12.15 7.21
N PHE A 465 6.33 11.22 6.27
CA PHE A 465 5.33 11.22 5.21
C PHE A 465 4.74 9.82 5.01
N GLY A 466 3.41 9.71 4.96
CA GLY A 466 2.73 8.45 4.65
C GLY A 466 1.40 8.68 3.92
N ARG A 467 0.71 7.59 3.58
CA ARG A 467 -0.47 7.62 2.70
C ARG A 467 -1.60 8.55 3.13
N ASN A 468 -1.80 8.67 4.44
CA ASN A 468 -2.92 9.42 5.01
C ASN A 468 -2.46 10.37 6.12
N GLY A 469 -1.20 10.76 6.13
CA GLY A 469 -0.69 11.65 7.17
C GLY A 469 0.73 12.11 6.89
N LEU A 470 1.09 13.21 7.52
CA LEU A 470 2.44 13.74 7.55
C LEU A 470 2.69 14.35 8.93
N GLY A 471 3.95 14.52 9.31
CA GLY A 471 4.27 15.00 10.65
C GLY A 471 5.74 15.33 10.82
N TYR A 472 6.04 15.86 11.99
CA TYR A 472 7.39 16.21 12.38
C TYR A 472 7.67 15.70 13.78
N HIS A 473 8.91 15.30 14.03
CA HIS A 473 9.49 15.25 15.36
C HIS A 473 10.59 16.31 15.45
N ILE A 474 10.51 17.21 16.43
CA ILE A 474 11.51 18.27 16.67
C ILE A 474 12.07 18.09 18.06
N GLY A 475 13.41 18.08 18.19
CA GLY A 475 14.11 18.00 19.47
C GLY A 475 15.16 19.09 19.61
N PHE A 476 15.30 19.65 20.81
CA PHE A 476 16.23 20.73 21.13
C PHE A 476 17.53 20.28 21.82
N SER A 477 17.70 18.99 22.05
CA SER A 477 18.95 18.39 22.53
C SER A 477 19.19 17.04 21.87
N ASP A 478 20.40 16.56 21.99
CA ASP A 478 20.84 15.20 21.66
C ASP A 478 19.97 14.13 22.33
N ILE A 479 19.84 14.19 23.66
CA ILE A 479 18.90 13.42 24.48
C ILE A 479 17.66 14.27 24.69
N ALA A 480 16.52 13.88 24.12
CA ALA A 480 15.31 14.68 24.22
C ALA A 480 14.06 13.84 24.47
N ARG A 481 13.17 14.36 25.33
CA ARG A 481 11.88 13.76 25.67
C ARG A 481 10.71 14.65 25.29
N GLY A 482 9.65 14.03 24.75
CA GLY A 482 8.37 14.71 24.60
C GLY A 482 7.26 13.94 23.91
N GLY A 483 6.03 14.45 24.08
CA GLY A 483 4.82 13.74 23.66
C GLY A 483 4.61 13.67 22.15
N TRP A 484 3.98 12.59 21.69
CA TRP A 484 3.47 12.40 20.33
C TRP A 484 1.98 12.74 20.28
N ARG A 485 1.67 13.90 19.70
CA ARG A 485 0.33 14.38 19.41
C ARG A 485 -0.11 14.00 18.00
N THR A 486 -1.32 13.48 17.86
CA THR A 486 -1.91 13.22 16.54
C THR A 486 -3.18 14.05 16.35
N LEU A 487 -3.18 14.94 15.36
CA LEU A 487 -4.30 15.82 15.00
C LEU A 487 -5.17 15.12 13.94
N PHE A 488 -6.44 14.92 14.25
CA PHE A 488 -7.38 14.22 13.38
C PHE A 488 -8.21 15.20 12.55
N THR A 489 -8.21 15.07 11.23
CA THR A 489 -8.94 15.98 10.33
C THR A 489 -10.04 15.24 9.58
N ARG A 490 -11.25 15.81 9.57
CA ARG A 490 -12.48 15.18 9.06
C ARG A 490 -12.93 15.73 7.71
N THR A 491 -12.32 16.80 7.25
CA THR A 491 -12.58 17.38 5.93
C THR A 491 -11.26 17.77 5.28
N ARG A 492 -11.29 18.01 3.96
CA ARG A 492 -10.12 18.52 3.23
C ARG A 492 -9.69 19.89 3.78
N ASP A 493 -10.66 20.75 4.12
CA ASP A 493 -10.38 22.10 4.61
C ASP A 493 -9.77 22.08 6.01
N ASP A 494 -10.24 21.19 6.89
CA ASP A 494 -9.62 20.94 8.19
C ASP A 494 -8.16 20.47 8.02
N TYR A 495 -7.94 19.52 7.09
CA TYR A 495 -6.61 19.00 6.80
C TYR A 495 -5.66 20.11 6.35
N VAL A 496 -6.06 20.92 5.37
CA VAL A 496 -5.24 22.03 4.86
C VAL A 496 -4.98 23.06 5.95
N THR A 497 -6.00 23.41 6.75
CA THR A 497 -5.85 24.39 7.84
C THR A 497 -4.83 23.92 8.88
N VAL A 498 -4.90 22.66 9.31
CA VAL A 498 -3.95 22.08 10.27
C VAL A 498 -2.56 21.91 9.63
N ALA A 499 -2.49 21.45 8.39
CA ALA A 499 -1.22 21.28 7.67
C ALA A 499 -0.48 22.61 7.50
N ASN A 500 -1.19 23.72 7.24
CA ASN A 500 -0.61 25.07 7.15
C ASN A 500 0.22 25.41 8.39
N THR A 501 -0.25 25.09 9.60
CA THR A 501 0.42 25.48 10.85
C THR A 501 1.26 24.38 11.47
N LEU A 502 1.28 23.17 10.90
CA LEU A 502 1.82 21.97 11.53
C LEU A 502 3.29 22.11 11.97
N PHE A 503 4.15 22.62 11.08
CA PHE A 503 5.57 22.76 11.38
C PHE A 503 5.79 23.73 12.56
N ARG A 504 5.16 24.90 12.50
CA ARG A 504 5.20 25.92 13.55
C ARG A 504 4.63 25.41 14.87
N GLU A 505 3.48 24.75 14.85
CA GLU A 505 2.87 24.18 16.07
C GLU A 505 3.83 23.18 16.73
N ASN A 506 4.39 22.24 15.96
CA ASN A 506 5.33 21.28 16.49
C ASN A 506 6.58 21.96 17.08
N TYR A 507 7.11 22.97 16.38
CA TYR A 507 8.27 23.73 16.85
C TYR A 507 7.98 24.42 18.18
N VAL A 508 6.85 25.13 18.28
CA VAL A 508 6.42 25.83 19.51
C VAL A 508 6.25 24.86 20.66
N LEU A 509 5.62 23.70 20.43
CA LEU A 509 5.42 22.69 21.46
C LEU A 509 6.75 22.07 21.91
N ALA A 510 7.66 21.74 20.99
CA ALA A 510 8.98 21.20 21.31
C ALA A 510 9.84 22.21 22.08
N HIS A 511 9.84 23.48 21.66
CA HIS A 511 10.58 24.55 22.34
C HIS A 511 10.01 24.79 23.75
N THR A 512 8.68 24.81 23.89
CA THR A 512 8.02 24.94 25.20
C THR A 512 8.37 23.76 26.11
N GLN A 513 8.42 22.54 25.57
CA GLN A 513 8.87 21.37 26.31
C GLN A 513 10.33 21.52 26.75
N HIS A 514 11.19 22.10 25.91
CA HIS A 514 12.60 22.30 26.24
C HIS A 514 12.78 23.27 27.40
N LEU A 515 12.03 24.38 27.42
CA LEU A 515 12.04 25.32 28.53
C LEU A 515 11.51 24.70 29.84
N LYS A 516 10.58 23.74 29.74
CA LYS A 516 10.08 22.98 30.90
C LYS A 516 11.11 21.99 31.44
N ASN A 517 11.90 21.37 30.56
CA ASN A 517 12.89 20.37 30.94
C ASN A 517 14.23 20.96 31.43
N LYS A 518 14.31 22.27 31.67
CA LYS A 518 15.55 22.96 32.08
C LYS A 518 16.22 22.41 33.35
N ASP A 519 15.46 21.68 34.18
CA ASP A 519 15.91 21.14 35.48
C ASP A 519 16.14 19.61 35.45
N ILE A 520 16.10 18.96 34.26
CA ILE A 520 16.41 17.54 34.05
C ILE A 520 17.49 17.36 32.98
N TYR A 521 18.02 16.15 32.81
CA TYR A 521 19.13 15.89 31.88
C TYR A 521 18.67 15.85 30.42
N GLU A 522 17.40 15.54 30.16
CA GLU A 522 16.83 15.50 28.82
C GLU A 522 16.40 16.90 28.35
N GLY A 523 16.77 17.26 27.11
CA GLY A 523 16.14 18.39 26.41
C GLY A 523 14.66 18.13 26.09
N GLY A 524 13.98 19.13 25.52
CA GLY A 524 12.60 18.98 25.10
C GLY A 524 12.47 18.55 23.65
N SER A 525 11.51 17.69 23.38
CA SER A 525 11.07 17.36 22.03
C SER A 525 9.55 17.37 21.91
N LYS A 526 9.07 17.22 20.67
CA LYS A 526 7.67 16.94 20.38
C LYS A 526 7.56 16.22 19.04
N MET A 527 6.60 15.31 18.94
CA MET A 527 6.12 14.79 17.67
C MET A 527 4.68 15.24 17.44
N VAL A 528 4.40 15.86 16.30
CA VAL A 528 3.04 16.22 15.90
C VAL A 528 2.78 15.66 14.51
N VAL A 529 1.68 14.93 14.37
CA VAL A 529 1.26 14.28 13.12
C VAL A 529 -0.16 14.72 12.79
N VAL A 530 -0.41 15.10 11.55
CA VAL A 530 -1.76 15.32 11.03
C VAL A 530 -2.23 14.10 10.24
N ILE A 531 -3.47 13.67 10.46
CA ILE A 531 -4.12 12.57 9.72
C ILE A 531 -5.19 13.13 8.80
N ASN A 532 -5.07 12.78 7.51
CA ASN A 532 -6.07 13.03 6.47
C ASN A 532 -7.10 11.88 6.45
N ALA A 533 -8.34 12.15 6.89
CA ALA A 533 -9.40 11.15 6.97
C ALA A 533 -10.82 11.67 6.61
N PRO A 534 -11.01 12.42 5.52
CA PRO A 534 -12.30 13.02 5.18
C PRO A 534 -13.41 11.99 4.88
N ASP A 535 -13.01 10.79 4.46
CA ASP A 535 -13.92 9.74 4.03
C ASP A 535 -14.45 8.87 5.18
N LEU A 536 -14.01 9.10 6.43
CA LEU A 536 -14.28 8.20 7.54
C LEU A 536 -15.38 8.75 8.45
N GLN A 537 -16.51 8.05 8.48
CA GLN A 537 -17.71 8.48 9.22
C GLN A 537 -17.91 7.75 10.56
N THR A 538 -17.26 6.59 10.76
CA THR A 538 -17.43 5.78 11.97
C THR A 538 -16.20 5.80 12.87
N LYS A 539 -16.41 5.79 14.19
CA LYS A 539 -15.33 5.79 15.20
C LYS A 539 -14.35 4.62 14.99
N ASP A 540 -14.85 3.42 14.69
CA ASP A 540 -14.01 2.24 14.44
C ASP A 540 -13.06 2.44 13.24
N ARG A 541 -13.57 2.95 12.11
CA ARG A 541 -12.73 3.22 10.92
C ARG A 541 -11.72 4.33 11.22
N MET A 542 -12.10 5.35 11.99
CA MET A 542 -11.19 6.41 12.43
C MET A 542 -10.06 5.86 13.32
N THR A 543 -10.37 5.02 14.32
CA THR A 543 -9.36 4.38 15.17
C THR A 543 -8.40 3.51 14.35
N LYS A 544 -8.90 2.72 13.41
CA LYS A 544 -8.06 1.91 12.50
C LYS A 544 -7.11 2.76 11.66
N ARG A 545 -7.57 3.93 11.20
CA ARG A 545 -6.74 4.90 10.47
C ARG A 545 -5.67 5.51 11.36
N LEU A 546 -6.04 5.90 12.57
CA LEU A 546 -5.13 6.44 13.59
C LEU A 546 -4.00 5.46 13.88
N HIS A 547 -4.35 4.23 14.25
CA HIS A 547 -3.39 3.16 14.53
C HIS A 547 -2.53 2.83 13.31
N LYS A 548 -3.07 2.84 12.08
CA LYS A 548 -2.27 2.65 10.85
C LYS A 548 -1.19 3.71 10.71
N VAL A 549 -1.53 4.99 10.87
CA VAL A 549 -0.57 6.09 10.72
C VAL A 549 0.49 6.04 11.82
N GLN A 550 0.08 5.81 13.07
CA GLN A 550 1.00 5.67 14.20
C GLN A 550 1.95 4.48 14.00
N TYR A 551 1.42 3.30 13.65
CA TYR A 551 2.22 2.13 13.34
C TYR A 551 3.20 2.39 12.18
N ALA A 552 2.74 3.08 11.13
CA ALA A 552 3.57 3.39 9.98
C ALA A 552 4.73 4.33 10.35
N PHE A 553 4.46 5.36 11.15
CA PHE A 553 5.42 6.39 11.50
C PHE A 553 6.43 5.89 12.53
N ILE A 554 6.03 5.08 13.52
CA ILE A 554 7.00 4.47 14.44
C ILE A 554 7.91 3.49 13.72
N ASN A 555 7.40 2.75 12.72
CA ASN A 555 8.26 1.89 11.90
C ASN A 555 9.29 2.69 11.11
N ALA A 556 8.86 3.76 10.44
CA ALA A 556 9.77 4.64 9.71
C ALA A 556 10.78 5.35 10.62
N PHE A 557 10.37 5.70 11.85
CA PHE A 557 11.27 6.18 12.89
C PHE A 557 12.33 5.13 13.24
N LEU A 558 11.91 3.91 13.57
CA LEU A 558 12.82 2.83 13.95
C LEU A 558 13.73 2.38 12.79
N ASP A 559 13.33 2.59 11.54
CA ASP A 559 14.17 2.33 10.37
C ASP A 559 15.47 3.18 10.37
N ILE A 560 15.42 4.42 10.88
CA ILE A 560 16.56 5.37 10.83
C ILE A 560 17.22 5.66 12.19
N PHE A 561 16.58 5.27 13.30
CA PHE A 561 17.08 5.50 14.66
C PHE A 561 17.51 4.22 15.39
N VAL A 562 17.27 3.04 14.82
CA VAL A 562 17.94 1.82 15.30
C VAL A 562 19.34 1.79 14.71
N THR A 563 20.34 1.93 15.58
CA THR A 563 21.75 2.06 15.22
C THR A 563 22.60 0.95 15.84
N GLU A 564 23.78 0.74 15.29
CA GLU A 564 24.86 -0.10 15.83
C GLU A 564 26.17 0.69 15.74
N ASN A 565 26.78 1.00 16.88
CA ASN A 565 27.98 1.85 16.99
C ASN A 565 27.81 3.22 16.28
N GLY A 566 26.70 3.92 16.54
CA GLY A 566 26.42 5.24 15.96
C GLY A 566 25.92 5.24 14.52
N LYS A 567 25.87 4.10 13.82
CA LYS A 567 25.39 4.04 12.43
C LYS A 567 24.06 3.32 12.31
N ALA A 568 23.19 3.76 11.41
CA ALA A 568 21.94 3.06 11.11
C ALA A 568 22.18 1.55 10.86
N LYS A 569 21.38 0.70 11.52
CA LYS A 569 21.54 -0.77 11.50
C LYS A 569 21.16 -1.39 10.16
N ASP A 570 20.19 -0.84 9.45
CA ASP A 570 19.87 -1.30 8.09
C ASP A 570 20.87 -0.69 7.10
N PRO A 571 21.67 -1.51 6.38
CA PRO A 571 22.69 -1.01 5.45
C PRO A 571 22.12 -0.21 4.27
N ARG A 572 20.79 -0.23 4.07
CA ARG A 572 20.11 0.56 3.04
C ARG A 572 19.83 2.00 3.48
N VAL A 573 20.06 2.33 4.75
CA VAL A 573 20.00 3.70 5.26
C VAL A 573 21.40 4.29 5.17
N VAL A 574 21.60 5.20 4.20
CA VAL A 574 22.82 5.99 4.11
C VAL A 574 22.80 7.02 5.24
N ASP A 575 23.76 6.90 6.16
CA ASP A 575 23.82 7.68 7.39
C ASP A 575 24.95 8.70 7.34
N TYR A 576 24.58 9.97 7.12
CA TYR A 576 25.52 11.10 7.15
C TYR A 576 25.67 11.72 8.54
N TYR A 577 24.88 11.29 9.52
CA TYR A 577 24.97 11.80 10.89
C TYR A 577 25.99 11.02 11.71
N GLY A 578 25.90 9.69 11.68
CA GLY A 578 26.94 8.79 12.21
C GLY A 578 27.10 8.77 13.74
N GLU A 579 26.06 9.14 14.48
CA GLU A 579 26.01 9.06 15.95
C GLU A 579 24.68 8.46 16.43
N ASP A 580 24.69 7.91 17.65
CA ASP A 580 23.47 7.42 18.31
C ASP A 580 22.58 8.59 18.75
N GLU A 581 21.26 8.40 18.64
CA GLU A 581 20.28 9.44 18.97
C GLU A 581 19.20 8.88 19.92
N PRO A 582 19.38 8.97 21.24
CA PRO A 582 18.36 8.55 22.21
C PRO A 582 17.18 9.54 22.21
N ILE A 583 16.05 9.09 21.67
CA ILE A 583 14.80 9.86 21.63
C ILE A 583 13.73 9.15 22.45
N GLU A 584 13.16 9.90 23.39
CA GLU A 584 12.06 9.45 24.22
C GLU A 584 10.75 10.11 23.77
N LEU A 585 9.84 9.29 23.29
CA LEU A 585 8.47 9.69 22.97
C LEU A 585 7.60 9.57 24.22
N GLY A 586 6.59 10.42 24.34
CA GLY A 586 5.55 10.31 25.36
C GLY A 586 4.17 10.20 24.73
N PRO A 587 3.16 9.70 25.43
CA PRO A 587 1.78 9.83 24.98
C PRO A 587 1.32 11.29 25.05
N ASP A 588 0.51 11.71 24.08
CA ASP A 588 -0.27 12.95 24.06
C ASP A 588 -1.61 12.64 23.37
N GLU A 589 -2.34 13.66 22.92
CA GLU A 589 -3.63 13.55 22.27
C GLU A 589 -3.67 12.47 21.18
N ASN A 590 -4.71 11.63 21.27
CA ASN A 590 -4.97 10.50 20.38
C ASN A 590 -3.89 9.39 20.41
N MET A 591 -3.18 9.20 21.52
CA MET A 591 -2.35 8.02 21.78
C MET A 591 -3.06 7.04 22.72
N HIS A 592 -3.43 5.86 22.21
CA HIS A 592 -4.12 4.82 22.98
C HIS A 592 -3.13 3.83 23.60
N ASP A 593 -3.47 3.25 24.76
CA ASP A 593 -2.63 2.30 25.51
C ASP A 593 -2.12 1.13 24.64
N GLU A 594 -2.99 0.53 23.81
CA GLU A 594 -2.62 -0.55 22.89
C GLU A 594 -1.47 -0.15 21.93
N MET A 595 -1.45 1.11 21.48
CA MET A 595 -0.37 1.61 20.62
C MET A 595 0.89 1.94 21.41
N ILE A 596 0.76 2.38 22.66
CA ILE A 596 1.92 2.58 23.55
C ILE A 596 2.65 1.25 23.77
N GLU A 597 1.90 0.20 24.11
CA GLU A 597 2.42 -1.16 24.28
C GLU A 597 3.05 -1.67 22.97
N THR A 598 2.35 -1.51 21.84
CA THR A 598 2.88 -1.86 20.51
C THR A 598 4.20 -1.14 20.21
N ILE A 599 4.32 0.15 20.50
CA ILE A 599 5.54 0.93 20.24
C ILE A 599 6.71 0.40 21.10
N ALA A 600 6.46 0.10 22.38
CA ALA A 600 7.47 -0.47 23.27
C ALA A 600 7.93 -1.87 22.82
N GLU A 601 7.00 -2.75 22.44
CA GLU A 601 7.29 -4.08 21.90
C GLU A 601 8.14 -4.00 20.61
N LEU A 602 7.76 -3.11 19.68
CA LEU A 602 8.49 -2.90 18.43
C LEU A 602 9.91 -2.41 18.68
N SER A 603 10.08 -1.49 19.62
CA SER A 603 11.38 -0.97 20.00
C SER A 603 12.31 -2.04 20.56
N LEU A 604 11.81 -2.86 21.49
CA LEU A 604 12.56 -4.00 22.02
C LEU A 604 12.91 -5.01 20.92
N ARG A 605 11.93 -5.37 20.09
CA ARG A 605 12.09 -6.34 19.01
C ARG A 605 13.12 -5.89 17.96
N ARG A 606 13.18 -4.60 17.64
CA ARG A 606 14.13 -4.05 16.66
C ARG A 606 15.50 -3.76 17.25
N GLY A 607 15.60 -3.71 18.58
CA GLY A 607 16.83 -3.41 19.31
C GLY A 607 17.16 -1.92 19.30
N TYR A 608 16.17 -1.06 19.46
CA TYR A 608 16.41 0.38 19.66
C TYR A 608 17.11 0.63 20.99
N LEU A 609 17.99 1.62 21.04
CA LEU A 609 18.91 1.89 22.16
C LEU A 609 18.21 1.95 23.52
N LEU A 610 17.04 2.59 23.59
CA LEU A 610 16.29 2.77 24.84
C LEU A 610 15.40 1.57 25.20
N GLY A 611 15.29 0.57 24.33
CA GLY A 611 14.38 -0.56 24.49
C GLY A 611 12.94 -0.09 24.77
N ILE A 612 12.35 -0.56 25.85
CA ILE A 612 11.01 -0.13 26.28
C ILE A 612 10.92 1.35 26.65
N GLY A 613 12.06 1.99 26.95
CA GLY A 613 12.17 3.42 27.28
C GLY A 613 11.92 4.37 26.11
N ILE A 614 11.72 3.86 24.88
CA ILE A 614 11.29 4.69 23.74
C ILE A 614 9.99 5.45 24.03
N MET A 615 9.10 4.86 24.82
CA MET A 615 7.81 5.44 25.15
C MET A 615 7.47 5.14 26.60
N SER A 616 7.09 6.17 27.35
CA SER A 616 6.71 6.00 28.75
C SER A 616 5.46 5.11 28.87
N SER A 617 5.63 3.83 29.20
CA SER A 617 4.56 2.85 29.42
C SER A 617 4.52 2.37 30.88
N LYS A 618 3.34 1.94 31.35
CA LYS A 618 3.14 1.31 32.67
C LYS A 618 3.30 -0.22 32.64
N ARG A 619 3.19 -0.85 31.47
CA ARG A 619 3.29 -2.31 31.26
C ARG A 619 3.86 -2.60 29.86
N VAL A 620 4.71 -3.63 29.77
CA VAL A 620 5.22 -4.23 28.53
C VAL A 620 5.19 -5.74 28.71
#